data_AF-A0A399ZG99-F1
#
_entry.id   AF-A0A399ZG99-F1
#
_cell.length_a   1.000
_cell.length_b   1.000
_cell.length_c   1.000
_cell.angle_alpha   90.00
_cell.angle_beta   90.00
_cell.angle_gamma   90.00
#
_symmetry.space_group_name_H-M   'P 1'
#
loop_
_entity.id
_entity.type
_entity.pdbx_description
1 polymer ?
#
loop_
_entity_poly.entity_id
_entity_poly.type
_entity_poly.pdbx_seq_one_letter_code
_entity_poly.pdbx_strand_id
1 'polypeptide(L)' 'FLARDIANHPERLQAVDASFVQRLQSLTGGIDVDLDAPLSADDE' A
#
# COMPACT_ATOMS: atom_id res chain seq x y z
N PHE A 1 5.49 5.40 -10.84
CA PHE A 1 6.17 5.97 -9.66
C PHE A 1 6.82 4.87 -8.81
N LEU A 2 6.03 4.01 -8.16
CA LEU A 2 6.56 2.97 -7.26
C LEU A 2 7.47 1.93 -7.91
N ALA A 3 7.10 1.39 -9.09
CA ALA A 3 7.91 0.37 -9.76
C ALA A 3 9.33 0.85 -10.13
N ARG A 4 9.50 2.15 -10.45
CA ARG A 4 10.80 2.73 -10.75
C ARG A 4 11.63 2.93 -9.47
N ASP A 5 10.99 3.34 -8.38
CA ASP A 5 11.64 3.49 -7.07
C ASP A 5 12.16 2.14 -6.55
N ILE A 6 11.36 1.07 -6.64
CA ILE A 6 11.77 -0.30 -6.29
C ILE A 6 12.96 -0.76 -7.14
N ALA A 7 12.96 -0.48 -8.45
CA ALA A 7 14.05 -0.86 -9.33
C ALA A 7 15.36 -0.11 -9.03
N ASN A 8 15.26 1.15 -8.59
CA ASN A 8 16.41 1.99 -8.27
C ASN A 8 16.95 1.78 -6.84
N HIS A 9 16.10 1.29 -5.91
CA HIS A 9 16.42 1.14 -4.49
C HIS A 9 15.97 -0.22 -3.91
N PRO A 10 16.44 -1.36 -4.46
CA PRO A 10 16.06 -2.68 -3.96
C PRO A 10 16.50 -2.93 -2.51
N GLU A 11 17.53 -2.23 -2.02
CA GLU A 11 18.01 -2.29 -0.64
C GLU A 11 16.98 -1.82 0.41
N ARG A 12 15.96 -1.07 -0.02
CA ARG A 12 14.88 -0.59 0.85
C ARG A 12 13.75 -1.62 1.00
N LEU A 13 13.78 -2.71 0.24
CA LEU A 13 12.77 -3.76 0.32
C LEU A 13 12.91 -4.55 1.63
N GLN A 14 11.80 -4.65 2.36
CA GLN A 14 11.72 -5.48 3.56
C GLN A 14 10.75 -6.62 3.32
N ALA A 15 11.17 -7.83 3.69
CA ALA A 15 10.29 -8.98 3.66
C ALA A 15 9.18 -8.81 4.70
N VAL A 16 7.94 -9.02 4.27
CA VAL A 16 6.75 -8.97 5.12
C VAL A 16 6.32 -10.40 5.36
N ASP A 17 6.15 -10.79 6.62
CA ASP A 17 5.74 -12.15 6.95
C ASP A 17 4.24 -12.39 6.71
N ALA A 18 3.88 -13.64 6.45
CA ALA A 18 2.50 -14.01 6.12
C ALA A 18 1.50 -13.72 7.26
N SER A 19 1.94 -13.78 8.52
CA SER A 19 1.07 -13.49 9.67
C SER A 19 0.71 -12.00 9.74
N PHE A 20 1.67 -11.14 9.39
CA PHE A 20 1.45 -9.71 9.30
C PHE A 20 0.52 -9.36 8.14
N VAL A 21 0.69 -9.99 6.97
CA VAL A 21 -0.26 -9.84 5.83
C VAL A 21 -1.68 -10.24 6.24
N GLN A 22 -1.84 -11.36 6.94
CA GLN A 22 -3.15 -11.84 7.34
C GLN A 22 -3.82 -10.92 8.37
N ARG A 23 -3.04 -10.34 9.30
CA ARG A 23 -3.54 -9.33 10.23
C ARG A 23 -3.96 -8.07 9.49
N LEU A 24 -3.17 -7.57 8.54
CA LEU A 24 -3.53 -6.40 7.72
C LEU A 24 -4.85 -6.63 6.99
N GLN A 25 -4.98 -7.77 6.29
CA GLN A 25 -6.21 -8.13 5.57
C GLN A 25 -7.41 -8.25 6.51
N SER A 26 -7.24 -8.76 7.73
CA SER A 26 -8.33 -8.79 8.72
C SER A 26 -8.78 -7.39 9.16
N LEU A 27 -7.87 -6.40 9.13
CA LEU A 27 -8.15 -5.04 9.59
C LEU A 27 -8.70 -4.14 8.48
N THR A 28 -8.28 -4.38 7.23
CA THR A 28 -8.62 -3.53 6.07
C THR A 28 -9.48 -4.23 5.02
N GLY A 29 -9.66 -5.55 5.14
CA GLY A 29 -10.43 -6.34 4.21
C GLY A 29 -11.91 -5.94 4.20
N GLY A 30 -12.43 -5.66 3.00
CA GLY A 30 -13.81 -5.23 2.79
C GLY A 30 -13.99 -3.72 2.63
N ILE A 31 -12.90 -2.95 2.66
CA ILE A 31 -12.91 -1.53 2.28
C ILE A 31 -12.62 -1.45 0.78
N ASP A 32 -13.57 -0.91 0.02
CA ASP A 32 -13.34 -0.56 -1.38
C ASP A 32 -12.66 0.82 -1.43
N VAL A 33 -11.44 0.86 -1.97
CA VAL A 33 -10.63 2.08 -2.05
C VAL A 33 -10.25 2.29 -3.51
N ASP A 34 -10.72 3.39 -4.08
CA ASP A 34 -10.29 3.87 -5.39
C ASP A 34 -9.06 4.75 -5.22
N LEU A 35 -7.87 4.23 -5.57
CA LEU A 35 -6.61 4.96 -5.51
C LEU A 35 -6.39 5.88 -6.72
N ASP A 36 -7.25 5.78 -7.74
CA ASP A 36 -7.21 6.64 -8.93
C ASP A 36 -8.18 7.82 -8.81
N ALA A 37 -9.06 7.82 -7.78
CA ALA A 37 -9.93 8.94 -7.48
C ALA A 37 -9.11 10.18 -7.07
N PRO A 38 -9.48 11.39 -7.52
CA PRO A 38 -8.88 12.62 -7.03
C PRO A 38 -9.15 12.79 -5.54
N LEU A 39 -8.19 13.35 -4.81
CA LEU A 39 -8.37 13.71 -3.40
C LEU A 39 -9.54 14.70 -3.27
N SER A 40 -10.35 14.52 -2.23
CA SER A 40 -11.38 15.50 -1.88
C SER A 40 -10.73 16.84 -1.56
N ALA A 41 -11.36 17.94 -1.96
CA ALA A 41 -10.90 19.28 -1.60
C ALA A 41 -10.90 19.54 -0.07
N ASP A 42 -11.62 18.73 0.69
CA ASP A 42 -11.67 18.78 2.16
C ASP A 42 -10.58 17.93 2.84
N ASP A 43 -9.86 17.07 2.09
CA ASP A 43 -8.81 16.18 2.60
C ASP A 43 -7.38 16.67 2.26
N GLU A 44 -7.26 17.92 1.78
CA GLU A 44 -5.99 18.61 1.46
C GLU A 44 -5.38 19.36 2.66
#